data_AF-A0A550H733-F1
#
_entry.id   AF-A0A550H733-F1
#
_cell.length_a   1.000
_cell.length_b   1.000
_cell.length_c   1.000
_cell.angle_alpha   90.00
_cell.angle_beta   90.00
_cell.angle_gamma   90.00
#
_symmetry.space_group_name_H-M   'P 1'
#
loop_
_entity.id
_entity.type
_entity.pdbx_description
1 polymer ?
#
loop_
_entity_poly.entity_id
_entity_poly.type
_entity_poly.pdbx_seq_one_letter_code
_entity_poly.pdbx_strand_id
1 'polypeptide(L)'
;AEENLFAPLGITEYYWSRDPQGNVNGGSSLQLRARDMAKFGFLYLHNGTWDGEQIVSASWVAASSASHATVDSVTEYGYQWWIHPNIGAFAAHGHMNQHIYIIPDQDMVVVFTARSSEFNPMHLIEDYILPAAQYPSNLLPLILGVTAISAAVVLGVVAVVLIRRRHTK
;
A
#
# COMPACT_ATOMS: atom_id res chain seq x y z
N ALA A 1 -17.71 -4.07 -8.42
CA ALA A 1 -16.60 -3.31 -7.80
C ALA A 1 -17.10 -1.96 -7.30
N GLU A 2 -17.84 -1.21 -8.11
CA GLU A 2 -18.42 0.07 -7.72
C GLU A 2 -19.26 -0.02 -6.44
N GLU A 3 -20.29 -0.85 -6.44
CA GLU A 3 -21.22 -1.01 -5.31
C GLU A 3 -20.54 -1.57 -4.04
N ASN A 4 -19.73 -2.62 -4.18
CA ASN A 4 -19.24 -3.41 -3.05
C ASN A 4 -17.85 -2.98 -2.52
N LEU A 5 -17.16 -2.04 -3.16
CA LEU A 5 -15.80 -1.66 -2.77
C LEU A 5 -15.51 -0.18 -3.01
N PHE A 6 -15.69 0.32 -4.23
CA PHE A 6 -15.26 1.69 -4.55
C PHE A 6 -16.16 2.74 -3.92
N ALA A 7 -17.48 2.60 -4.02
CA ALA A 7 -18.41 3.54 -3.41
C ALA A 7 -18.30 3.58 -1.87
N PRO A 8 -18.23 2.44 -1.15
CA PRO A 8 -17.99 2.45 0.30
C PRO A 8 -16.68 3.14 0.70
N LEU A 9 -15.62 3.00 -0.10
CA LEU A 9 -14.32 3.67 0.13
C LEU A 9 -14.30 5.13 -0.39
N GLY A 10 -15.40 5.64 -0.96
CA GLY A 10 -15.45 6.96 -1.59
C GLY A 10 -14.44 7.11 -2.75
N ILE A 11 -14.19 6.04 -3.50
CA ILE A 11 -13.37 6.05 -4.71
C ILE A 11 -14.31 6.33 -5.88
N THR A 12 -14.31 7.58 -6.34
CA THR A 12 -15.26 8.07 -7.36
C THR A 12 -14.62 8.26 -8.73
N GLU A 13 -13.29 8.28 -8.80
CA GLU A 13 -12.55 8.52 -10.04
C GLU A 13 -11.57 7.37 -10.29
N TYR A 14 -11.92 6.52 -11.26
CA TYR A 14 -11.08 5.41 -11.70
C TYR A 14 -11.30 5.12 -13.18
N TYR A 15 -10.33 4.46 -13.80
CA TYR A 15 -10.49 3.86 -15.12
C TYR A 15 -10.16 2.38 -15.04
N TRP A 16 -11.01 1.54 -15.61
CA TRP A 16 -10.76 0.11 -15.71
C TRP A 16 -11.05 -0.31 -17.14
N SER A 17 -10.01 -0.79 -17.83
CA SER A 17 -10.15 -1.21 -19.23
C SER A 17 -11.19 -2.31 -19.37
N ARG A 18 -11.94 -2.22 -20.48
CA ARG A 18 -12.97 -3.19 -20.86
C ARG A 18 -12.66 -3.76 -22.24
N ASP A 19 -13.00 -5.02 -22.43
CA ASP A 19 -13.03 -5.62 -23.76
C ASP A 19 -14.20 -5.07 -24.60
N PRO A 20 -14.29 -5.37 -25.91
CA PRO A 20 -15.40 -4.95 -26.75
C PRO A 20 -16.78 -5.46 -26.32
N GLN A 21 -16.84 -6.48 -25.46
CA GLN A 21 -18.08 -7.04 -24.88
C GLN A 21 -18.46 -6.34 -23.56
N GLY A 22 -17.62 -5.43 -23.06
CA GLY A 22 -17.84 -4.68 -21.84
C GLY A 22 -17.29 -5.32 -20.56
N ASN A 23 -16.62 -6.48 -20.66
CA ASN A 23 -16.05 -7.16 -19.50
C ASN A 23 -14.78 -6.44 -19.05
N VAL A 24 -14.62 -6.29 -17.74
CA VAL A 24 -13.39 -5.71 -17.16
C VAL A 24 -12.26 -6.71 -17.16
N ASN A 25 -11.04 -6.25 -17.37
CA ASN A 25 -9.85 -7.06 -17.16
C ASN A 25 -9.57 -7.21 -15.67
N GLY A 26 -10.14 -8.26 -15.04
CA GLY A 26 -10.08 -8.46 -13.58
C GLY A 26 -8.68 -8.54 -12.98
N GLY A 27 -7.67 -8.93 -13.77
CA GLY A 27 -6.29 -9.12 -13.31
C GLY A 27 -5.35 -7.94 -13.57
N SER A 28 -5.78 -6.89 -14.27
CA SER A 28 -4.89 -5.78 -14.62
C SER A 28 -5.63 -4.50 -15.02
N SER A 29 -4.88 -3.46 -15.37
CA SER A 29 -5.38 -2.25 -16.04
C SER A 29 -6.36 -1.37 -15.26
N LEU A 30 -6.59 -1.67 -13.98
CA LEU A 30 -7.25 -0.75 -13.07
C LEU A 30 -6.31 0.42 -12.77
N GLN A 31 -6.78 1.63 -13.04
CA GLN A 31 -6.10 2.89 -12.78
C GLN A 31 -6.82 3.62 -11.65
N LEU A 32 -6.10 3.83 -10.55
CA LEU A 32 -6.54 4.55 -9.37
C LEU A 32 -5.57 5.69 -9.07
N ARG A 33 -6.04 6.70 -8.35
CA ARG A 33 -5.14 7.67 -7.71
C ARG A 33 -4.40 6.98 -6.56
N ALA A 34 -3.16 7.38 -6.30
CA ALA A 34 -2.35 6.80 -5.22
C ALA A 34 -3.06 6.83 -3.85
N ARG A 35 -3.82 7.89 -3.55
CA ARG A 35 -4.65 7.96 -2.33
C ARG A 35 -5.75 6.91 -2.28
N ASP A 36 -6.36 6.57 -3.41
CA ASP A 36 -7.44 5.57 -3.47
C ASP A 36 -6.88 4.15 -3.40
N MET A 37 -5.67 3.93 -3.92
CA MET A 37 -4.88 2.73 -3.63
C MET A 37 -4.58 2.61 -2.13
N ALA A 38 -4.21 3.71 -1.48
CA ALA A 38 -3.94 3.72 -0.04
C ALA A 38 -5.19 3.41 0.79
N LYS A 39 -6.39 3.85 0.36
CA LYS A 39 -7.67 3.46 1.01
C LYS A 39 -7.90 1.95 0.95
N PHE A 40 -7.62 1.32 -0.19
CA PHE A 40 -7.71 -0.13 -0.32
C PHE A 40 -6.70 -0.86 0.59
N GLY A 41 -5.46 -0.37 0.66
CA GLY A 41 -4.49 -0.89 1.63
C GLY A 41 -4.94 -0.70 3.08
N PHE A 42 -5.51 0.46 3.42
CA PHE A 42 -5.99 0.79 4.77
C PHE A 42 -7.17 -0.08 5.18
N LEU A 43 -8.07 -0.38 4.24
CA LEU A 43 -9.14 -1.36 4.45
C LEU A 43 -8.58 -2.71 4.89
N TYR A 44 -7.54 -3.22 4.22
CA TYR A 44 -6.89 -4.48 4.60
C TYR A 44 -6.09 -4.37 5.91
N LEU A 45 -5.40 -3.24 6.14
CA LEU A 45 -4.72 -2.95 7.41
C LEU A 45 -5.68 -3.03 8.61
N HIS A 46 -6.93 -2.60 8.42
CA HIS A 46 -7.98 -2.65 9.44
C HIS A 46 -8.93 -3.84 9.27
N ASN A 47 -8.41 -5.00 8.83
CA ASN A 47 -9.15 -6.26 8.78
C ASN A 47 -10.48 -6.17 8.02
N GLY A 48 -10.53 -5.33 6.98
CA GLY A 48 -11.67 -5.14 6.10
C GLY A 48 -12.74 -4.18 6.61
N THR A 49 -12.43 -3.39 7.64
CA THR A 49 -13.31 -2.34 8.16
C THR A 49 -12.94 -0.97 7.60
N TRP A 50 -13.95 -0.20 7.17
CA TRP A 50 -13.82 1.18 6.74
C TRP A 50 -14.91 2.03 7.38
N ASP A 51 -14.54 3.11 8.07
CA ASP A 51 -15.46 4.03 8.75
C ASP A 51 -16.50 3.33 9.66
N GLY A 52 -16.09 2.25 10.33
CA GLY A 52 -16.94 1.45 11.21
C GLY A 52 -17.80 0.39 10.51
N GLU A 53 -17.80 0.35 9.17
CA GLU A 53 -18.50 -0.67 8.37
C GLU A 53 -17.57 -1.80 7.93
N GLN A 54 -18.04 -3.04 8.00
CA GLN A 54 -17.29 -4.22 7.52
C GLN A 54 -17.52 -4.42 6.02
N ILE A 55 -16.58 -3.99 5.19
CA ILE A 55 -16.66 -4.10 3.71
C ILE A 55 -16.14 -5.46 3.22
N VAL A 56 -15.05 -5.94 3.82
CA VAL A 56 -14.46 -7.26 3.54
C VAL A 56 -14.41 -8.02 4.85
N SER A 57 -14.80 -9.29 4.93
CA SER A 57 -14.77 -9.98 6.24
C SER A 57 -13.33 -10.09 6.77
N ALA A 58 -13.16 -9.92 8.08
CA ALA A 58 -11.86 -10.10 8.74
C ALA A 58 -11.27 -11.50 8.49
N SER A 59 -12.13 -12.52 8.42
CA SER A 59 -11.71 -13.88 8.07
C SER A 59 -11.17 -14.00 6.64
N TRP A 60 -11.74 -13.27 5.69
CA TRP A 60 -11.24 -13.24 4.31
C TRP A 60 -9.94 -12.46 4.21
N VAL A 61 -9.81 -11.32 4.92
CA VAL A 61 -8.53 -10.59 4.98
C VAL A 61 -7.44 -11.53 5.47
N ALA A 62 -7.64 -12.18 6.62
CA ALA A 62 -6.67 -13.13 7.19
C ALA A 62 -6.38 -14.30 6.24
N ALA A 63 -7.40 -14.90 5.62
CA ALA A 63 -7.20 -16.03 4.72
C ALA A 63 -6.49 -15.64 3.41
N SER A 64 -6.81 -14.47 2.84
CA SER A 64 -6.26 -14.03 1.56
C SER A 64 -4.82 -13.54 1.68
N SER A 65 -4.45 -12.90 2.79
CA SER A 65 -3.09 -12.43 3.05
C SER A 65 -2.19 -13.47 3.73
N ALA A 66 -2.68 -14.68 3.97
CA ALA A 66 -1.88 -15.79 4.49
C ALA A 66 -1.09 -16.49 3.38
N SER A 67 0.02 -17.11 3.77
CA SER A 67 0.87 -17.89 2.88
C SER A 67 0.17 -19.15 2.40
N HIS A 68 0.06 -19.29 1.07
CA HIS A 68 -0.48 -20.49 0.42
C HIS A 68 0.54 -21.14 -0.53
N ALA A 69 1.59 -20.42 -0.92
CA ALA A 69 2.69 -20.96 -1.73
C ALA A 69 3.99 -20.20 -1.46
N THR A 70 5.11 -20.92 -1.43
CA THR A 70 6.45 -20.32 -1.43
C THR A 70 6.83 -19.94 -2.86
N VAL A 71 7.27 -18.70 -3.09
CA VAL A 71 7.75 -18.25 -4.41
C VAL A 71 9.26 -18.38 -4.48
N ASP A 72 9.96 -17.85 -3.47
CA ASP A 72 11.42 -17.92 -3.33
C ASP A 72 11.82 -17.87 -1.84
N SER A 73 13.11 -17.63 -1.54
CA SER A 73 13.61 -17.65 -0.16
C SER A 73 13.15 -16.48 0.71
N VAL A 74 12.57 -15.43 0.13
CA VAL A 74 12.14 -14.21 0.85
C VAL A 74 10.70 -13.81 0.54
N THR A 75 10.08 -14.45 -0.45
CA THR A 75 8.75 -14.11 -0.96
C THR A 75 7.83 -15.31 -0.97
N GLU A 76 6.62 -15.10 -0.48
CA GLU A 76 5.53 -16.07 -0.49
C GLU A 76 4.32 -15.47 -1.23
N TYR A 77 3.30 -16.28 -1.47
CA TYR A 77 2.10 -15.86 -2.19
C TYR A 77 0.83 -16.35 -1.49
N GLY A 78 -0.12 -15.42 -1.37
CA GLY A 78 -1.46 -15.66 -0.86
C GLY A 78 -2.53 -15.65 -1.96
N TYR A 79 -3.77 -15.33 -1.62
CA TYR A 79 -4.82 -15.14 -2.62
C TYR A 79 -4.71 -13.75 -3.24
N GLN A 80 -3.91 -13.64 -4.30
CA GLN A 80 -3.59 -12.41 -5.03
C GLN A 80 -2.68 -11.42 -4.28
N TRP A 81 -1.99 -11.89 -3.24
CA TRP A 81 -1.08 -11.09 -2.42
C TRP A 81 0.34 -11.64 -2.46
N TRP A 82 1.32 -10.77 -2.68
CA TRP A 82 2.73 -11.06 -2.44
C TRP A 82 3.03 -10.88 -0.97
N ILE A 83 3.60 -11.88 -0.32
CA ILE A 83 3.84 -11.90 1.12
C ILE A 83 5.35 -11.80 1.35
N HIS A 84 5.74 -10.91 2.26
CA HIS A 84 7.12 -10.59 2.60
C HIS A 84 7.33 -10.82 4.11
N PRO A 85 7.56 -12.08 4.54
CA PRO A 85 7.66 -12.41 5.96
C PRO A 85 8.74 -11.63 6.71
N ASN A 86 9.86 -11.33 6.04
CA ASN A 86 11.01 -10.65 6.64
C ASN A 86 10.70 -9.26 7.21
N ILE A 87 9.72 -8.58 6.64
CA ILE A 87 9.29 -7.24 7.07
C ILE A 87 7.85 -7.23 7.61
N GLY A 88 7.25 -8.40 7.81
CA GLY A 88 5.87 -8.53 8.27
C GLY A 88 4.87 -7.84 7.35
N ALA A 89 5.08 -7.90 6.03
CA ALA A 89 4.26 -7.20 5.06
C ALA A 89 3.59 -8.14 4.06
N PHE A 90 2.49 -7.68 3.49
CA PHE A 90 1.92 -8.25 2.26
C PHE A 90 1.53 -7.13 1.31
N ALA A 91 1.52 -7.42 0.01
CA ALA A 91 1.46 -6.40 -1.01
C ALA A 91 0.75 -6.82 -2.30
N ALA A 92 0.03 -5.89 -2.90
CA ALA A 92 -0.42 -5.99 -4.27
C ALA A 92 0.69 -5.44 -5.17
N HIS A 93 1.28 -6.26 -6.03
CA HIS A 93 2.30 -5.81 -6.98
C HIS A 93 1.71 -5.74 -8.40
N GLY A 94 1.89 -4.60 -9.05
CA GLY A 94 1.65 -4.41 -10.48
C GLY A 94 2.94 -4.08 -11.24
N HIS A 95 2.94 -4.43 -12.53
CA HIS A 95 4.06 -4.21 -13.43
C HIS A 95 4.54 -2.75 -13.46
N MET A 96 5.86 -2.53 -13.55
CA MET A 96 6.51 -1.20 -13.47
C MET A 96 6.28 -0.47 -12.13
N ASN A 97 6.44 -1.18 -11.01
CA ASN A 97 6.40 -0.63 -9.65
C ASN A 97 5.08 0.07 -9.30
N GLN A 98 3.94 -0.59 -9.56
CA GLN A 98 2.61 -0.20 -9.07
C GLN A 98 2.26 -1.00 -7.81
N HIS A 99 2.73 -0.57 -6.64
CA HIS A 99 2.65 -1.41 -5.44
C HIS A 99 1.79 -0.79 -4.34
N ILE A 100 1.10 -1.64 -3.58
CA ILE A 100 0.44 -1.30 -2.32
C ILE A 100 1.01 -2.26 -1.28
N TYR A 101 1.85 -1.78 -0.37
CA TYR A 101 2.35 -2.55 0.76
C TYR A 101 1.51 -2.26 2.00
N ILE A 102 1.12 -3.32 2.71
CA ILE A 102 0.45 -3.26 4.01
C ILE A 102 1.41 -3.86 5.03
N ILE A 103 1.72 -3.10 6.08
CA ILE A 103 2.67 -3.48 7.13
C ILE A 103 1.97 -3.35 8.49
N PRO A 104 1.24 -4.39 8.94
CA PRO A 104 0.40 -4.34 10.13
C PRO A 104 1.12 -3.92 11.40
N ASP A 105 2.33 -4.47 11.64
CA ASP A 105 3.13 -4.18 12.83
C ASP A 105 3.53 -2.70 12.95
N GLN A 106 3.46 -1.95 11.85
CA GLN A 106 3.77 -0.52 11.80
C GLN A 106 2.54 0.38 11.67
N ASP A 107 1.32 -0.19 11.63
CA ASP A 107 0.07 0.53 11.31
C ASP A 107 0.24 1.38 10.04
N MET A 108 0.76 0.77 8.97
CA MET A 108 1.27 1.50 7.81
C MET A 108 0.84 0.90 6.48
N VAL A 109 0.49 1.80 5.55
CA VAL A 109 0.33 1.52 4.13
C VAL A 109 1.33 2.36 3.34
N VAL A 110 2.04 1.74 2.40
CA VAL A 110 2.96 2.42 1.49
C VAL A 110 2.52 2.16 0.06
N VAL A 111 2.28 3.24 -0.69
CA VAL A 111 1.91 3.16 -2.11
C VAL A 111 3.05 3.67 -2.98
N PHE A 112 3.34 2.90 -4.04
CA PHE A 112 4.22 3.32 -5.13
C PHE A 112 3.43 3.31 -6.45
N THR A 113 3.47 4.43 -7.17
CA THR A 113 2.95 4.54 -8.54
C THR A 113 4.06 5.09 -9.43
N ALA A 114 4.84 4.20 -10.04
CA ALA A 114 5.95 4.58 -10.92
C ALA A 114 5.64 4.28 -12.40
N ARG A 115 6.65 4.36 -13.26
CA ARG A 115 6.59 3.77 -14.61
C ARG A 115 8.00 3.30 -14.98
N SER A 116 8.60 2.54 -14.08
CA SER A 116 9.97 2.08 -14.20
C SER A 116 10.14 0.74 -13.48
N SER A 117 11.07 -0.06 -13.97
CA SER A 117 11.57 -1.28 -13.31
C SER A 117 13.01 -1.11 -12.83
N GLU A 118 13.56 0.11 -12.88
CA GLU A 118 14.97 0.40 -12.60
C GLU A 118 15.31 0.42 -11.11
N PHE A 119 14.30 0.51 -10.24
CA PHE A 119 14.50 0.45 -8.79
C PHE A 119 13.61 -0.61 -8.17
N ASN A 120 14.04 -1.13 -7.02
CA ASN A 120 13.23 -2.02 -6.20
C ASN A 120 12.59 -1.21 -5.06
N PRO A 121 11.25 -1.07 -5.01
CA PRO A 121 10.56 -0.39 -3.91
C PRO A 121 10.89 -0.97 -2.53
N MET A 122 11.29 -2.24 -2.46
CA MET A 122 11.66 -2.88 -1.18
C MET A 122 12.86 -2.20 -0.52
N HIS A 123 13.88 -1.79 -1.29
CA HIS A 123 15.02 -1.05 -0.71
C HIS A 123 14.56 0.28 -0.10
N LEU A 124 13.58 0.98 -0.71
CA LEU A 124 13.04 2.20 -0.11
C LEU A 124 12.30 1.92 1.20
N ILE A 125 11.60 0.78 1.28
CA ILE A 125 10.90 0.36 2.49
C ILE A 125 11.89 0.02 3.60
N GLU A 126 12.84 -0.88 3.33
CA GLU A 126 13.77 -1.43 4.31
C GLU A 126 14.82 -0.41 4.76
N ASP A 127 15.40 0.35 3.83
CA ASP A 127 16.55 1.21 4.15
C ASP A 127 16.11 2.60 4.64
N TYR A 128 14.88 3.04 4.33
CA TYR A 128 14.44 4.41 4.60
C TYR A 128 13.11 4.49 5.35
N ILE A 129 12.04 3.87 4.86
CA ILE A 129 10.68 4.07 5.42
C ILE A 129 10.54 3.40 6.78
N LEU A 130 10.88 2.12 6.90
CA LEU A 130 10.78 1.38 8.16
C LEU A 130 11.69 1.97 9.24
N PRO A 131 12.98 2.27 8.97
CA PRO A 131 13.82 2.98 9.93
C PRO A 131 13.22 4.32 10.35
N ALA A 132 12.69 5.12 9.41
CA ALA A 132 12.07 6.41 9.72
C ALA A 132 10.83 6.28 10.61
N ALA A 133 10.03 5.22 10.46
CA ALA A 133 8.80 5.00 11.21
C ALA A 133 9.04 4.62 12.70
N GLN A 134 10.20 4.03 12.99
CA GLN A 134 10.62 3.59 14.33
C GLN A 134 11.16 4.74 15.20
N TYR A 135 11.48 5.91 14.61
CA TYR A 135 11.89 7.06 15.40
C TYR A 135 10.71 7.59 16.22
N PRO A 136 10.87 7.77 17.53
CA PRO A 136 9.78 8.17 18.38
C PRO A 136 9.38 9.64 18.05
N SER A 137 8.07 9.88 18.02
CA SER A 137 7.43 11.13 17.56
C SER A 137 7.79 12.39 18.36
N ASN A 138 8.56 12.23 19.45
CA ASN A 138 9.09 13.27 20.31
C ASN A 138 10.38 13.95 19.78
N LEU A 139 10.92 13.55 18.62
CA LEU A 139 12.08 14.21 17.98
C LEU A 139 11.72 15.19 16.84
N LEU A 140 10.43 15.37 16.53
CA LEU A 140 9.95 16.34 15.52
C LEU A 140 10.51 17.77 15.67
N PRO A 141 10.69 18.35 16.87
CA PRO A 141 11.30 19.68 16.98
C PRO A 141 12.80 19.70 16.61
N LEU A 142 13.51 18.57 16.67
CA LEU A 142 14.94 18.48 16.32
C LEU A 142 15.15 18.36 14.81
N ILE A 143 14.28 17.62 14.11
CA ILE A 143 14.41 17.32 12.68
C ILE A 143 14.10 18.54 11.80
N LEU A 144 13.11 19.38 12.19
CA LEU A 144 12.80 20.63 11.47
C LEU A 144 13.98 21.61 11.46
N GLY A 145 14.85 21.58 12.47
CA GLY A 145 16.05 22.41 12.51
C GLY A 145 17.14 21.98 11.54
N VAL A 146 17.14 20.71 11.10
CA VAL A 146 18.22 20.13 10.25
C VAL A 146 17.79 20.03 8.78
N THR A 147 16.51 19.79 8.49
CA THR A 147 16.02 19.58 7.11
C THR A 147 15.89 20.86 6.28
N ALA A 148 15.82 22.04 6.91
CA ALA A 148 15.79 23.33 6.20
C ALA A 148 17.07 23.58 5.37
N ILE A 149 18.16 22.85 5.62
CA ILE A 149 19.45 23.03 4.93
C ILE A 149 19.63 22.05 3.75
N SER A 150 18.86 20.95 3.66
CA SER A 150 19.17 19.83 2.74
C SER A 150 18.14 19.56 1.63
N ALA A 151 16.95 20.17 1.66
CA ALA A 151 15.88 19.87 0.72
C ALA A 151 16.00 20.66 -0.61
N ALA A 152 17.06 20.39 -1.38
CA ALA A 152 17.17 20.76 -2.78
C ALA A 152 17.70 19.57 -3.60
N VAL A 153 17.01 18.43 -3.55
CA VAL A 153 17.20 17.33 -4.51
C VAL A 153 15.82 16.94 -5.03
N VAL A 154 15.48 17.48 -6.19
CA VAL A 154 14.31 17.10 -6.97
C VAL A 154 14.68 15.85 -7.77
N LEU A 155 14.09 14.70 -7.41
CA LEU A 155 14.03 13.51 -8.27
C LEU A 155 12.55 13.20 -8.52
N GLY A 156 12.24 12.75 -9.73
CA GLY A 156 10.89 12.69 -10.32
C GLY A 156 9.80 12.18 -9.39
N VAL A 157 8.59 12.69 -9.56
CA VAL A 157 7.44 12.51 -8.64
C VAL A 157 7.14 11.03 -8.38
N VAL A 158 7.80 10.45 -7.39
CA VAL A 158 7.35 9.26 -6.69
C VAL A 158 6.42 9.77 -5.61
N ALA A 159 5.11 9.65 -5.85
CA ALA A 159 4.14 9.98 -4.83
C ALA A 159 4.14 8.88 -3.77
N VAL A 160 4.91 9.08 -2.70
CA VAL A 160 4.84 8.25 -1.49
C VAL A 160 3.75 8.83 -0.58
N VAL A 161 2.63 8.13 -0.48
CA VAL A 161 1.57 8.46 0.49
C VAL A 161 1.69 7.51 1.67
N LEU A 162 1.96 8.07 2.85
CA LEU A 162 1.99 7.36 4.12
C LEU A 162 0.73 7.73 4.90
N ILE A 163 -0.09 6.73 5.22
CA ILE A 163 -1.22 6.88 6.14
C ILE A 163 -0.87 6.08 7.40
N ARG A 164 -0.81 6.77 8.55
CA ARG A 164 -0.59 6.20 9.88
C ARG A 164 -1.61 6.81 10.84
N ARG A 165 -2.30 6.02 11.66
CA ARG A 165 -3.24 6.56 12.64
C ARG A 165 -2.44 7.13 13.82
N ARG A 166 -2.66 8.40 14.18
CA ARG A 166 -2.18 8.92 15.46
C ARG A 166 -2.97 8.27 16.59
N HIS A 167 -2.31 7.50 17.45
CA HIS A 167 -2.88 7.12 18.75
C HIS A 167 -3.04 8.38 19.60
N THR A 168 -4.26 8.91 19.68
CA THR A 168 -4.66 9.80 20.76
C THR A 168 -5.01 8.92 21.96
N LYS A 169 -4.25 9.09 23.05
CA LYS A 169 -4.61 8.55 24.37
C LYS A 169 -5.87 9.21 24.90
#